data_AF-A0A9E6ELV5-F1
#
_entry.id   AF-A0A9E6ELV5-F1
#
_cell.length_a   1.000
_cell.length_b   1.000
_cell.length_c   1.000
_cell.angle_alpha   90.00
_cell.angle_beta   90.00
_cell.angle_gamma   90.00
#
_symmetry.space_group_name_H-M   'P 1'
#
loop_
_entity.id
_entity.type
_entity.pdbx_description
1 polymer ?
#
loop_
_entity_poly.entity_id
_entity_poly.type
_entity_poly.pdbx_seq_one_letter_code
_entity_poly.pdbx_strand_id
1 'polypeptide(L)'
;MRQELITPTILKRVTSRANLAIILLVGGMFCLFRFTLGPPGVSVSEIAFPFILLLGHLVFSPLPWQWTGDDAPMAGLGRGIVQSLLFNVAWVTLILSVHQVAGPQRPRDLREPPPLSGPEGPPPERGGPGREQRDRRASPIVGLALVNVSFALVFGWVFADKEATEARERSMAGLLRQSRSRALQNQLEPHVLYNALSGLSELVYEDPLAAEEVITRLADLYRMLTIH
;
A
#
# COMPACT_ATOMS: atom_id res chain seq x y z
N MET A 1 17.53 -4.10 -6.81
CA MET A 1 16.25 -4.31 -7.54
C MET A 1 14.99 -4.00 -6.70
N ARG A 2 14.86 -4.44 -5.43
CA ARG A 2 13.66 -4.12 -4.59
C ARG A 2 13.39 -2.62 -4.38
N GLN A 3 14.42 -1.77 -4.21
CA GLN A 3 14.20 -0.34 -3.93
C GLN A 3 13.68 0.48 -5.11
N GLU A 4 14.02 0.14 -6.36
CA GLU A 4 13.54 0.88 -7.54
C GLU A 4 12.04 0.66 -7.83
N LEU A 5 11.46 -0.42 -7.31
CA LEU A 5 10.04 -0.74 -7.46
C LEU A 5 9.15 -0.08 -6.39
N ILE A 6 9.70 0.25 -5.22
CA ILE A 6 8.89 0.72 -4.08
C ILE A 6 8.34 2.13 -4.34
N THR A 7 9.18 3.05 -4.85
CA THR A 7 8.81 4.45 -5.10
C THR A 7 7.64 4.61 -6.09
N PRO A 8 7.65 3.98 -7.29
CA PRO A 8 6.52 4.11 -8.22
C PRO A 8 5.24 3.46 -7.68
N THR A 9 5.33 2.38 -6.91
CA THR A 9 4.16 1.73 -6.32
C THR A 9 3.52 2.58 -5.22
N ILE A 10 4.33 3.26 -4.38
CA ILE A 10 3.82 4.21 -3.40
C ILE A 10 3.14 5.39 -4.10
N LEU A 11 3.77 5.96 -5.13
CA LEU A 11 3.20 7.09 -5.87
C LEU A 11 1.85 6.72 -6.52
N LYS A 12 1.76 5.54 -7.13
CA LYS A 12 0.51 5.01 -7.70
C LYS A 12 -0.58 4.85 -6.62
N ARG A 13 -0.22 4.42 -5.40
CA ARG A 13 -1.16 4.29 -4.29
C ARG A 13 -1.69 5.64 -3.82
N VAL A 14 -0.81 6.62 -3.61
CA VAL A 14 -1.19 7.95 -3.09
C VAL A 14 -1.99 8.77 -4.13
N THR A 15 -1.71 8.58 -5.42
CA THR A 15 -2.40 9.31 -6.52
C THR A 15 -3.66 8.61 -7.03
N SER A 16 -3.95 7.39 -6.57
CA SER A 16 -5.15 6.65 -6.98
C SER A 16 -6.43 7.36 -6.54
N ARG A 17 -7.30 7.70 -7.50
CA ARG A 17 -8.60 8.35 -7.24
C ARG A 17 -9.48 7.55 -6.28
N ALA A 18 -9.45 6.22 -6.38
CA ALA A 18 -10.20 5.33 -5.49
C ALA A 18 -9.66 5.42 -4.05
N ASN A 19 -8.35 5.46 -3.87
CA ASN A 19 -7.73 5.56 -2.55
C ASN A 19 -8.01 6.93 -1.93
N LEU A 20 -7.91 8.00 -2.72
CA LEU A 20 -8.28 9.34 -2.28
C LEU A 20 -9.76 9.44 -1.89
N ALA A 21 -10.66 8.80 -2.63
CA ALA A 21 -12.08 8.75 -2.29
C ALA A 21 -12.32 8.01 -0.95
N ILE A 22 -11.63 6.89 -0.71
CA ILE A 22 -11.70 6.16 0.56
C ILE A 22 -11.18 7.03 1.72
N ILE A 23 -10.04 7.71 1.52
CA ILE A 23 -9.47 8.61 2.53
C ILE A 23 -10.47 9.74 2.87
N LEU A 24 -11.08 10.34 1.86
CA LEU A 24 -12.07 11.40 2.05
C LEU A 24 -13.33 10.90 2.77
N LEU A 25 -13.83 9.71 2.40
CA LEU A 25 -15.04 9.14 2.99
C LEU A 25 -14.80 8.71 4.45
N VAL A 26 -13.76 7.93 4.70
CA VAL A 26 -13.44 7.42 6.05
C VAL A 26 -12.97 8.55 6.96
N GLY A 27 -12.12 9.46 6.47
CA GLY A 27 -11.69 10.64 7.21
C GLY A 27 -12.85 11.59 7.52
N GLY A 28 -13.73 11.82 6.55
CA GLY A 28 -14.94 12.63 6.71
C GLY A 28 -15.93 12.03 7.72
N MET A 29 -16.13 10.71 7.69
CA MET A 29 -16.93 9.99 8.68
C MET A 29 -16.37 10.15 10.10
N PHE A 30 -15.04 10.11 10.25
CA PHE A 30 -14.38 10.31 11.54
C PHE A 30 -14.58 11.74 12.07
N CYS A 31 -14.46 12.75 11.20
CA CYS A 31 -14.75 14.14 11.53
C CYS A 31 -16.22 14.34 11.94
N LEU A 32 -17.16 13.74 11.20
CA LEU A 32 -18.59 13.81 11.51
C LEU A 32 -18.89 13.20 12.89
N PHE A 33 -18.31 12.04 13.20
CA PHE A 33 -18.43 11.40 14.52
C PHE A 33 -17.83 12.27 15.65
N ARG A 34 -16.67 12.89 15.42
CA ARG A 34 -16.06 13.81 16.40
C ARG A 34 -16.91 15.05 16.65
N PHE A 35 -17.62 15.54 15.64
CA PHE A 35 -18.53 16.69 15.75
C PHE A 35 -19.80 16.35 16.54
N THR A 36 -20.32 15.13 16.41
CA THR A 36 -21.58 14.70 17.06
C THR A 36 -21.41 14.20 18.48
N LEU A 37 -20.31 13.49 18.81
CA LEU A 37 -20.10 12.90 20.14
C LEU A 37 -19.04 13.62 20.99
N GLY A 38 -18.28 14.54 20.41
CA GLY A 38 -17.14 15.16 21.10
C GLY A 38 -17.46 16.50 21.79
N PRO A 39 -16.59 16.95 22.71
CA PRO A 39 -16.74 18.24 23.38
C PRO A 39 -16.68 19.41 22.37
N PRO A 40 -17.34 20.54 22.66
CA PRO A 40 -17.33 21.73 21.81
C PRO A 40 -15.93 22.35 21.74
N GLY A 41 -15.55 22.79 20.54
CA GLY A 41 -14.20 23.25 20.20
C GLY A 41 -13.45 22.19 19.39
N VAL A 42 -13.26 22.45 18.10
CA VAL A 42 -12.53 21.56 17.18
C VAL A 42 -11.33 22.32 16.63
N SER A 43 -10.12 21.84 16.95
CA SER A 43 -8.88 22.39 16.38
C SER A 43 -8.66 21.87 14.96
N VAL A 44 -7.98 22.66 14.11
CA VAL A 44 -7.58 22.25 12.75
C VAL A 44 -6.74 20.97 12.78
N SER A 45 -5.91 20.79 13.81
CA SER A 45 -5.13 19.57 14.01
C SER A 45 -6.00 18.33 14.24
N GLU A 46 -7.14 18.46 14.91
CA GLU A 46 -8.08 17.35 15.15
C GLU A 46 -8.81 16.93 13.87
N ILE A 47 -9.07 17.88 12.95
CA ILE A 47 -9.67 17.60 11.64
C ILE A 47 -8.66 16.96 10.71
N ALA A 48 -7.42 17.43 10.69
CA ALA A 48 -6.37 16.91 9.81
C ALA A 48 -5.87 15.51 10.23
N PHE A 49 -5.89 15.22 11.53
CA PHE A 49 -5.37 13.98 12.11
C PHE A 49 -5.88 12.69 11.45
N PRO A 50 -7.19 12.43 11.28
CA PRO A 50 -7.68 11.20 10.65
C PRO A 50 -7.20 11.04 9.21
N PHE A 51 -7.08 12.13 8.44
CA PHE A 51 -6.59 12.07 7.06
C PHE A 51 -5.10 11.74 7.00
N ILE A 52 -4.29 12.37 7.86
CA ILE A 52 -2.85 12.08 7.98
C ILE A 52 -2.65 10.61 8.39
N LEU A 53 -3.47 10.11 9.31
CA LEU A 53 -3.42 8.72 9.78
C LEU A 53 -3.77 7.73 8.67
N LEU A 54 -4.83 8.00 7.89
CA LEU A 54 -5.24 7.15 6.77
C LEU A 54 -4.19 7.15 5.65
N LEU A 55 -3.58 8.31 5.39
CA LEU A 55 -2.51 8.44 4.40
C LEU A 55 -1.24 7.70 4.86
N GLY A 56 -0.92 7.77 6.16
CA GLY A 56 0.13 6.95 6.78
C GLY A 56 -0.15 5.45 6.61
N HIS A 57 -1.38 4.99 6.87
CA HIS A 57 -1.76 3.59 6.68
C HIS A 57 -1.62 3.14 5.22
N LEU A 58 -1.98 3.99 4.27
CA LEU A 58 -1.84 3.69 2.85
C LEU A 58 -0.37 3.42 2.44
N VAL A 59 0.56 4.14 3.06
CA VAL A 59 2.00 4.05 2.75
C VAL A 59 2.66 2.92 3.55
N PHE A 60 2.38 2.83 4.84
CA PHE A 60 3.16 2.00 5.77
C PHE A 60 2.54 0.62 6.05
N SER A 61 1.21 0.50 6.07
CA SER A 61 0.54 -0.75 6.44
C SER A 61 0.89 -2.00 5.59
N PRO A 62 1.13 -1.89 4.27
CA PRO A 62 1.51 -3.05 3.46
C PRO A 62 3.00 -3.44 3.59
N LEU A 63 3.87 -2.58 4.12
CA LEU A 63 5.31 -2.87 4.24
C LEU A 63 5.61 -4.09 5.13
N PRO A 64 4.99 -4.26 6.32
CA PRO A 64 5.16 -5.47 7.14
C PRO A 64 4.83 -6.77 6.40
N TRP A 65 3.84 -6.74 5.50
CA TRP A 65 3.42 -7.92 4.73
C TRP A 65 4.35 -8.23 3.56
N GLN A 66 5.06 -7.24 3.05
CA GLN A 66 6.00 -7.38 1.92
C GLN A 66 7.45 -7.64 2.37
N TRP A 67 7.73 -7.44 3.66
CA TRP A 67 9.04 -7.67 4.24
C TRP A 67 9.23 -9.14 4.62
N THR A 68 9.65 -9.92 3.61
CA THR A 68 9.82 -11.36 3.71
C THR A 68 11.24 -11.82 4.04
N GLY A 69 12.26 -11.05 3.63
CA GLY A 69 13.67 -11.48 3.68
C GLY A 69 14.05 -12.43 2.53
N ASP A 70 13.06 -13.12 1.97
CA ASP A 70 13.19 -14.02 0.81
C ASP A 70 12.61 -13.39 -0.47
N ASP A 71 12.72 -14.05 -1.62
CA ASP A 71 12.12 -13.61 -2.90
C ASP A 71 10.58 -13.73 -2.94
N ALA A 72 9.95 -14.18 -1.85
CA ALA A 72 8.51 -14.25 -1.73
C ALA A 72 7.87 -12.85 -1.80
N PRO A 73 6.84 -12.65 -2.63
CA PRO A 73 6.18 -11.35 -2.80
C PRO A 73 5.35 -10.92 -1.59
N MET A 74 4.96 -11.86 -0.73
CA MET A 74 4.19 -11.60 0.49
C MET A 74 4.55 -12.61 1.58
N ALA A 75 4.57 -12.16 2.83
CA ALA A 75 4.76 -13.01 4.00
C ALA A 75 3.58 -13.99 4.16
N GLY A 76 3.89 -15.20 4.63
CA GLY A 76 2.85 -16.16 5.01
C GLY A 76 1.93 -15.57 6.11
N LEU A 77 0.67 -15.99 6.11
CA LEU A 77 -0.41 -15.34 6.87
C LEU A 77 -0.08 -15.19 8.38
N GLY A 78 0.44 -16.24 9.02
CA GLY A 78 0.84 -16.19 10.43
C GLY A 78 1.98 -15.20 10.71
N ARG A 79 3.03 -15.22 9.88
CA ARG A 79 4.18 -14.31 10.04
C ARG A 79 3.78 -12.86 9.76
N GLY A 80 2.98 -12.64 8.72
CA GLY A 80 2.46 -11.34 8.33
C GLY A 80 1.58 -10.71 9.41
N ILE A 81 0.72 -11.49 10.07
CA ILE A 81 -0.08 -11.02 11.21
C ILE A 81 0.83 -10.54 12.35
N VAL A 82 1.81 -11.34 12.76
CA VAL A 82 2.73 -10.97 13.85
C VAL A 82 3.53 -9.72 13.51
N GLN A 83 4.08 -9.65 12.29
CA GLN A 83 4.83 -8.49 11.82
C GLN A 83 3.97 -7.22 11.75
N SER A 84 2.75 -7.34 11.23
CA SER A 84 1.80 -6.23 11.13
C SER A 84 1.34 -5.73 12.50
N LEU A 85 1.12 -6.64 13.46
CA LEU A 85 0.77 -6.27 14.84
C LEU A 85 1.90 -5.51 15.52
N LEU A 86 3.14 -6.01 15.47
CA LEU A 86 4.30 -5.34 16.06
C LEU A 86 4.53 -3.96 15.45
N PHE A 87 4.42 -3.85 14.13
CA PHE A 87 4.52 -2.58 13.42
C PHE A 87 3.41 -1.61 13.83
N ASN A 88 2.17 -2.08 13.93
CA ASN A 88 1.04 -1.25 14.33
C ASN A 88 1.16 -0.75 15.77
N VAL A 89 1.63 -1.58 16.69
CA VAL A 89 1.91 -1.17 18.08
C VAL A 89 2.93 -0.04 18.07
N ALA A 90 4.06 -0.21 17.38
CA ALA A 90 5.09 0.81 17.26
C ALA A 90 4.54 2.11 16.64
N TRP A 91 3.78 2.01 15.55
CA TRP A 91 3.19 3.14 14.84
C TRP A 91 2.18 3.92 15.71
N VAL A 92 1.27 3.23 16.38
CA VAL A 92 0.30 3.85 17.29
C VAL A 92 1.02 4.50 18.47
N THR A 93 2.02 3.84 19.06
CA THR A 93 2.80 4.45 20.16
C THR A 93 3.54 5.71 19.71
N LEU A 94 4.10 5.73 18.49
CA LEU A 94 4.73 6.90 17.91
C LEU A 94 3.73 8.04 17.75
N ILE A 95 2.56 7.78 17.18
CA ILE A 95 1.52 8.79 16.98
C ILE A 95 1.04 9.37 18.32
N LEU A 96 0.80 8.51 19.31
CA LEU A 96 0.40 8.93 20.65
C LEU A 96 1.49 9.77 21.32
N SER A 97 2.77 9.41 21.16
CA SER A 97 3.88 10.18 21.71
C SER A 97 3.99 11.57 21.09
N VAL A 98 3.84 11.68 19.76
CA VAL A 98 3.83 12.97 19.04
C VAL A 98 2.66 13.84 19.50
N HIS A 99 1.48 13.26 19.66
CA HIS A 99 0.30 13.99 20.14
C HIS A 99 0.49 14.54 21.56
N GLN A 100 1.14 13.79 22.46
CA GLN A 100 1.40 14.24 23.83
C GLN A 100 2.40 15.40 23.89
N VAL A 101 3.35 15.47 22.95
CA VAL A 101 4.33 16.57 22.85
C VAL A 101 3.75 17.80 22.15
N ALA A 102 2.85 17.61 21.17
CA ALA A 102 2.29 18.68 20.35
C ALA A 102 0.94 19.23 20.86
N GLY A 103 0.34 18.62 21.89
CA GLY A 103 -0.92 19.08 22.47
C GLY A 103 -0.79 20.45 23.12
N PRO A 104 -1.81 21.32 23.03
CA PRO A 104 -1.78 22.63 23.67
C PRO A 104 -1.56 22.45 25.18
N GLN A 105 -0.42 22.92 25.68
CA GLN A 105 -0.17 23.00 27.12
C GLN A 105 -1.26 23.92 27.67
N ARG A 106 -2.25 23.36 28.39
CA ARG A 106 -3.18 24.19 29.15
C ARG A 106 -2.33 25.12 30.01
N PRO A 107 -2.48 26.45 29.90
CA PRO A 107 -1.74 27.36 30.76
C PRO A 107 -1.96 26.92 32.20
N ARG A 108 -0.86 26.62 32.89
CA ARG A 108 -0.86 26.14 34.28
C ARG A 108 -1.30 27.24 35.27
N ASP A 109 -1.70 28.40 34.74
CA ASP A 109 -1.84 29.69 35.42
C ASP A 109 -3.28 30.22 35.46
N LEU A 110 -4.27 29.35 35.52
CA LEU A 110 -5.53 29.67 36.18
C LEU A 110 -5.55 28.94 37.52
N ARG A 111 -4.54 29.24 38.35
CA ARG A 111 -4.68 29.10 39.79
C ARG A 111 -5.83 30.04 40.12
N GLU A 112 -7.00 29.49 40.43
CA GLU A 112 -8.08 30.27 41.01
C GLU A 112 -7.44 31.17 42.09
N PRO A 113 -7.70 32.49 42.09
CA PRO A 113 -7.19 33.33 43.16
C PRO A 113 -7.65 32.69 44.48
N PRO A 114 -6.76 32.59 45.49
CA PRO A 114 -7.15 32.02 46.77
C PRO A 114 -8.45 32.69 47.20
N PRO A 115 -9.47 31.92 47.64
CA PRO A 115 -10.75 32.50 48.01
C PRO A 115 -10.47 33.61 49.00
N LEU A 116 -10.92 34.83 48.68
CA LEU A 116 -10.87 35.95 49.60
C LEU A 116 -11.49 35.45 50.92
N SER A 117 -10.71 35.48 51.99
CA SER A 117 -11.08 35.02 53.32
C SER A 117 -12.30 35.80 53.83
N GLY A 118 -13.50 35.36 53.44
CA GLY A 118 -14.77 35.71 54.04
C GLY A 118 -15.09 34.75 55.20
N PRO A 119 -15.93 35.16 56.16
CA PRO A 119 -16.04 34.49 57.45
C PRO A 119 -16.62 33.07 57.28
N GLU A 120 -15.87 32.10 57.81
CA GLU A 120 -16.25 30.73 58.20
C GLU A 120 -17.51 30.15 57.52
N GLY A 121 -17.33 29.60 56.31
CA GLY A 121 -18.21 28.55 55.80
C GLY A 121 -17.94 27.21 56.52
N PRO A 122 -18.92 26.29 56.56
CA PRO A 122 -18.76 25.02 57.28
C PRO A 122 -17.59 24.20 56.71
N PRO A 123 -16.92 23.38 57.56
CA PRO A 123 -15.68 22.71 57.20
C PRO A 123 -15.87 21.78 55.99
N PRO A 124 -14.84 21.62 55.13
CA PRO A 124 -14.96 20.78 53.95
C PRO A 124 -15.19 19.32 54.36
N GLU A 125 -16.30 18.74 53.90
CA GLU A 125 -16.58 17.32 54.07
C GLU A 125 -15.41 16.51 53.50
N ARG A 126 -14.80 15.70 54.38
CA ARG A 126 -13.73 14.76 54.04
C ARG A 126 -14.17 13.92 52.84
N GLY A 127 -13.36 13.96 51.78
CA GLY A 127 -13.63 13.35 50.50
C GLY A 127 -14.09 11.90 50.61
N GLY A 128 -15.32 11.64 50.17
CA GLY A 128 -15.77 10.28 49.88
C GLY A 128 -14.95 9.67 48.73
N PRO A 129 -14.75 8.35 48.69
CA PRO A 129 -13.94 7.65 47.68
C PRO A 129 -14.53 7.66 46.26
N GLY A 130 -15.53 8.50 45.98
CA GLY A 130 -16.28 8.52 44.72
C GLY A 130 -15.73 9.42 43.62
N ARG A 131 -14.72 10.27 43.89
CA ARG A 131 -14.19 11.21 42.87
C ARG A 131 -13.17 10.58 41.91
N GLU A 132 -12.42 9.57 42.33
CA GLU A 132 -11.48 8.85 41.44
C GLU A 132 -12.16 7.80 40.55
N GLN A 133 -13.37 7.33 40.90
CA GLN A 133 -14.05 6.27 40.18
C GLN A 133 -14.72 6.74 38.87
N ARG A 134 -14.98 8.05 38.71
CA ARG A 134 -15.82 8.61 37.63
C ARG A 134 -15.07 8.90 36.32
N ASP A 135 -13.73 8.87 36.33
CA ASP A 135 -12.90 9.14 35.14
C ASP A 135 -12.30 7.89 34.49
N ARG A 136 -12.87 6.70 34.77
CA ARG A 136 -12.66 5.48 33.96
C ARG A 136 -13.56 5.42 32.72
N ARG A 137 -13.92 6.58 32.15
CA ARG A 137 -14.37 6.58 30.75
C ARG A 137 -13.13 6.20 29.94
N ALA A 138 -13.14 5.01 29.34
CA ALA A 138 -12.10 4.60 28.39
C ALA A 138 -11.82 5.82 27.50
N SER A 139 -10.60 6.35 27.56
CA SER A 139 -10.33 7.61 26.87
C SER A 139 -10.72 7.44 25.40
N PRO A 140 -11.35 8.44 24.76
CA PRO A 140 -11.74 8.35 23.35
C PRO A 140 -10.56 7.95 22.43
N ILE A 141 -9.34 8.16 22.90
CA ILE A 141 -8.07 7.76 22.31
C ILE A 141 -7.91 6.22 22.21
N VAL A 142 -8.35 5.44 23.20
CA VAL A 142 -8.23 3.97 23.20
C VAL A 142 -9.18 3.34 22.18
N GLY A 143 -10.42 3.86 22.09
CA GLY A 143 -11.38 3.43 21.06
C GLY A 143 -10.87 3.72 19.65
N LEU A 144 -10.26 4.89 19.45
CA LEU A 144 -9.64 5.27 18.18
C LEU A 144 -8.46 4.34 17.81
N ALA A 145 -7.61 3.98 18.79
CA ALA A 145 -6.50 3.08 18.57
C ALA A 145 -6.95 1.67 18.12
N LEU A 146 -8.03 1.13 18.69
CA LEU A 146 -8.58 -0.19 18.32
C LEU A 146 -9.13 -0.22 16.89
N VAL A 147 -9.88 0.83 16.50
CA VAL A 147 -10.37 0.98 15.13
C VAL A 147 -9.20 1.11 14.15
N ASN A 148 -8.17 1.85 14.53
CA ASN A 148 -6.96 2.04 13.73
C ASN A 148 -6.23 0.73 13.46
N VAL A 149 -6.04 -0.11 14.48
CA VAL A 149 -5.36 -1.41 14.35
C VAL A 149 -6.16 -2.36 13.45
N SER A 150 -7.48 -2.41 13.62
CA SER A 150 -8.37 -3.24 12.79
C SER A 150 -8.30 -2.81 11.31
N PHE A 151 -8.35 -1.50 11.08
CA PHE A 151 -8.24 -0.93 9.74
C PHE A 151 -6.88 -1.24 9.11
N ALA A 152 -5.80 -1.09 9.88
CA ALA A 152 -4.44 -1.36 9.42
C ALA A 152 -4.25 -2.81 8.96
N LEU A 153 -4.71 -3.78 9.75
CA LEU A 153 -4.60 -5.20 9.43
C LEU A 153 -5.30 -5.55 8.12
N VAL A 154 -6.56 -5.13 7.98
CA VAL A 154 -7.37 -5.42 6.79
C VAL A 154 -6.82 -4.70 5.57
N PHE A 155 -6.55 -3.39 5.68
CA PHE A 155 -6.03 -2.62 4.54
C PHE A 155 -4.62 -3.07 4.15
N GLY A 156 -3.73 -3.30 5.11
CA GLY A 156 -2.38 -3.78 4.85
C GLY A 156 -2.38 -5.11 4.11
N TRP A 157 -3.22 -6.06 4.55
CA TRP A 157 -3.37 -7.35 3.90
C TRP A 157 -3.96 -7.24 2.48
N VAL A 158 -5.06 -6.51 2.30
CA VAL A 158 -5.72 -6.35 0.98
C VAL A 158 -4.77 -5.73 -0.05
N PHE A 159 -4.03 -4.68 0.32
CA PHE A 159 -3.09 -4.04 -0.59
C PHE A 159 -1.88 -4.92 -0.89
N ALA A 160 -1.35 -5.62 0.11
CA ALA A 160 -0.25 -6.56 -0.10
C ALA A 160 -0.67 -7.72 -1.01
N ASP A 161 -1.87 -8.27 -0.81
CA ASP A 161 -2.41 -9.35 -1.64
C ASP A 161 -2.66 -8.90 -3.08
N LYS A 162 -3.27 -7.73 -3.28
CA LYS A 162 -3.45 -7.14 -4.60
C LYS A 162 -2.14 -6.94 -5.35
N GLU A 163 -1.10 -6.49 -4.66
CA GLU A 163 0.21 -6.30 -5.29
C GLU A 163 0.91 -7.62 -5.59
N ALA A 164 0.75 -8.61 -4.72
CA ALA A 164 1.26 -9.96 -4.94
C ALA A 164 0.56 -10.62 -6.14
N THR A 165 -0.75 -10.46 -6.28
CA THR A 165 -1.52 -10.98 -7.43
C THR A 165 -1.13 -10.27 -8.73
N GLU A 166 -1.09 -8.93 -8.74
CA GLU A 166 -0.61 -8.17 -9.90
C GLU A 166 0.83 -8.58 -10.31
N ALA A 167 1.72 -8.83 -9.36
CA ALA A 167 3.07 -9.30 -9.65
C ALA A 167 3.08 -10.71 -10.27
N ARG A 168 2.26 -11.62 -9.75
CA ARG A 168 2.09 -12.97 -10.30
C ARG A 168 1.54 -12.92 -11.73
N GLU A 169 0.51 -12.14 -11.98
CA GLU A 169 -0.07 -11.97 -13.32
C GLU A 169 0.95 -11.45 -14.32
N ARG A 170 1.74 -10.43 -13.96
CA ARG A 170 2.82 -9.92 -14.82
C ARG A 170 3.86 -10.99 -15.12
N SER A 171 4.25 -11.78 -14.12
CA SER A 171 5.21 -12.87 -14.31
C SER A 171 4.68 -13.95 -15.26
N MET A 172 3.41 -14.36 -15.09
CA MET A 172 2.76 -15.34 -15.95
C MET A 172 2.61 -14.83 -17.38
N ALA A 173 2.20 -13.57 -17.56
CA ALA A 173 2.13 -12.94 -18.88
C ALA A 173 3.50 -12.90 -19.57
N GLY A 174 4.57 -12.64 -18.82
CA GLY A 174 5.95 -12.70 -19.32
C GLY A 174 6.35 -14.10 -19.79
N LEU A 175 6.08 -15.12 -18.97
CA LEU A 175 6.35 -16.53 -19.32
C LEU A 175 5.54 -16.99 -20.54
N LEU A 176 4.26 -16.60 -20.63
CA LEU A 176 3.41 -16.89 -21.79
C LEU A 176 3.96 -16.27 -23.07
N ARG A 177 4.38 -14.99 -23.02
CA ARG A 177 5.03 -14.33 -24.16
C ARG A 177 6.30 -15.05 -24.58
N GLN A 178 7.14 -15.43 -23.62
CA GLN A 178 8.37 -16.17 -23.90
C GLN A 178 8.09 -17.55 -24.51
N SER A 179 7.11 -18.28 -23.96
CA SER A 179 6.70 -19.59 -24.48
C SER A 179 6.14 -19.48 -25.90
N ARG A 180 5.31 -18.47 -26.17
CA ARG A 180 4.77 -18.20 -27.51
C ARG A 180 5.88 -17.88 -28.50
N SER A 181 6.85 -17.05 -28.09
CA SER A 181 8.02 -16.75 -28.91
C SER A 181 8.85 -17.99 -29.23
N ARG A 182 9.14 -18.85 -28.24
CA ARG A 182 9.85 -20.13 -28.45
C ARG A 182 9.06 -21.09 -29.36
N ALA A 183 7.74 -21.17 -29.21
CA ALA A 183 6.90 -21.99 -30.06
C ALA A 183 6.92 -21.51 -31.52
N LEU A 184 6.86 -20.19 -31.75
CA LEU A 184 7.00 -19.61 -33.08
C LEU A 184 8.38 -19.86 -33.68
N GLN A 185 9.45 -19.76 -32.89
CA GLN A 185 10.81 -20.11 -33.32
C GLN A 185 10.92 -21.59 -33.70
N ASN A 186 10.29 -22.50 -32.96
CA ASN A 186 10.29 -23.93 -33.28
C ASN A 186 9.45 -24.28 -34.52
N GLN A 187 8.44 -23.47 -34.87
CA GLN A 187 7.66 -23.66 -36.11
C GLN A 187 8.46 -23.27 -37.37
N LEU A 188 9.48 -22.42 -37.23
CA LEU A 188 10.49 -22.22 -38.27
C LEU A 188 11.46 -23.40 -38.20
N GLU A 189 11.07 -24.54 -38.76
CA GLU A 189 11.89 -25.75 -38.73
C GLU A 189 13.25 -25.46 -39.41
N PRO A 190 14.37 -25.46 -38.68
CA PRO A 190 15.66 -25.07 -39.24
C PRO A 190 16.04 -25.93 -40.45
N HIS A 191 15.61 -27.20 -40.44
CA HIS A 191 15.84 -28.14 -41.52
C HIS A 191 15.15 -27.74 -42.84
N VAL A 192 13.92 -27.20 -42.79
CA VAL A 192 13.23 -26.73 -44.00
C VAL A 192 13.99 -25.57 -44.63
N LEU A 193 14.49 -24.64 -43.80
CA LEU A 193 15.33 -23.54 -44.27
C LEU A 193 16.65 -24.03 -44.86
N TYR A 194 17.35 -24.95 -44.19
CA TYR A 194 18.60 -25.53 -44.70
C TYR A 194 18.37 -26.27 -46.01
N ASN A 195 17.27 -26.99 -46.15
CA ASN A 195 16.92 -27.67 -47.38
C ASN A 195 16.62 -26.68 -48.50
N ALA A 196 15.87 -25.61 -48.22
CA ALA A 196 15.61 -24.56 -49.19
C ALA A 196 16.90 -23.87 -49.66
N LEU A 197 17.83 -23.56 -48.74
CA LEU A 197 19.12 -22.95 -49.06
C LEU A 197 20.07 -23.91 -49.80
N SER A 198 20.06 -25.20 -49.44
CA SER A 198 20.89 -26.20 -50.11
C SER A 198 20.41 -26.42 -51.54
N GLY A 199 19.11 -26.59 -51.75
CA GLY A 199 18.52 -26.69 -53.09
C GLY A 199 18.73 -25.41 -53.91
N LEU A 200 18.66 -24.23 -53.29
CA LEU A 200 19.02 -22.98 -53.94
C LEU A 200 20.49 -22.94 -54.37
N SER A 201 21.42 -23.40 -53.51
CA SER A 201 22.85 -23.39 -53.81
C SER A 201 23.20 -24.27 -55.01
N GLU A 202 22.45 -25.35 -55.21
CA GLU A 202 22.56 -26.22 -56.39
C GLU A 202 21.91 -25.56 -57.61
N LEU A 203 20.70 -24.99 -57.45
CA LEU A 203 19.97 -24.32 -58.52
C LEU A 203 20.70 -23.10 -59.09
N VAL A 204 21.49 -22.37 -58.30
CA VAL A 204 22.31 -21.25 -58.78
C VAL A 204 23.31 -21.66 -59.87
N TYR A 205 23.81 -22.91 -59.84
CA TYR A 205 24.73 -23.40 -60.86
C TYR A 205 24.01 -24.03 -62.07
N GLU A 206 22.80 -24.57 -61.87
CA GLU A 206 22.01 -25.21 -62.93
C GLU A 206 21.15 -24.21 -63.73
N ASP A 207 20.41 -23.34 -63.04
CA ASP A 207 19.52 -22.33 -63.62
C ASP A 207 19.53 -21.03 -62.79
N PRO A 208 20.38 -20.06 -63.16
CA PRO A 208 20.52 -18.80 -62.44
C PRO A 208 19.24 -17.96 -62.39
N LEU A 209 18.39 -18.03 -63.42
CA LEU A 209 17.16 -17.24 -63.51
C LEU A 209 16.08 -17.80 -62.58
N ALA A 210 15.94 -19.13 -62.54
CA ALA A 210 15.04 -19.78 -61.59
C ALA A 210 15.50 -19.57 -60.13
N ALA A 211 16.81 -19.57 -59.87
CA ALA A 211 17.36 -19.28 -58.56
C ALA A 211 17.03 -17.85 -58.07
N GLU A 212 17.10 -16.84 -58.95
CA GLU A 212 16.73 -15.46 -58.64
C GLU A 212 15.24 -15.35 -58.21
N GLU A 213 14.35 -16.07 -58.88
CA GLU A 213 12.93 -16.11 -58.53
C GLU A 213 12.70 -16.73 -57.14
N VAL A 214 13.38 -17.84 -56.84
CA VAL A 214 13.29 -18.52 -55.54
C VAL A 214 13.86 -17.65 -54.41
N ILE A 215 14.98 -16.95 -54.64
CA ILE A 215 15.56 -16.00 -53.67
C ILE A 215 14.55 -14.89 -53.34
N THR A 216 13.92 -14.32 -54.37
CA THR A 216 12.94 -13.24 -54.21
C THR A 216 11.74 -13.71 -53.39
N ARG A 217 11.18 -14.89 -53.73
CA ARG A 217 10.06 -15.49 -52.98
C ARG A 217 10.43 -15.82 -51.52
N LEU A 218 11.66 -16.28 -51.27
CA LEU A 218 12.15 -16.56 -49.92
C LEU A 218 12.30 -15.25 -49.10
N ALA A 219 12.79 -14.18 -49.72
CA ALA A 219 12.90 -12.86 -49.09
C ALA A 219 11.52 -12.29 -48.73
N ASP A 220 10.54 -12.43 -49.62
CA ASP A 220 9.16 -12.00 -49.38
C ASP A 220 8.49 -12.79 -48.24
N LEU A 221 8.72 -14.11 -48.18
CA LEU A 221 8.28 -14.96 -47.08
C LEU A 221 8.85 -14.48 -45.74
N TYR A 222 10.16 -14.22 -45.67
CA TYR A 222 10.82 -13.73 -44.46
C TYR A 222 10.33 -12.35 -44.03
N ARG A 223 10.05 -11.47 -45.00
CA ARG A 223 9.49 -10.14 -44.74
C ARG A 223 8.09 -10.23 -44.14
N MET A 224 7.25 -11.15 -44.62
CA MET A 224 5.93 -11.40 -44.04
C MET A 224 6.04 -11.92 -42.59
N LEU A 225 7.02 -12.78 -42.30
CA LEU A 225 7.24 -13.37 -40.98
C LEU A 225 7.86 -12.39 -39.95
N THR A 226 8.64 -11.40 -40.38
CA THR A 226 9.37 -10.48 -39.48
C THR A 226 8.67 -9.15 -39.19
N ILE A 227 7.60 -8.80 -39.92
CA ILE A 227 6.86 -7.52 -39.76
C ILE A 227 5.77 -7.57 -38.64
N HIS A 228 5.78 -8.55 -37.75
CA HIS A 228 4.82 -8.66 -36.62
C HIS A 228 5.45 -8.23 -35.29
#